data_AF-A0A4R8FFW4-F1
#
_entry.id   AF-A0A4R8FFW4-F1
#
_cell.length_a   1.000
_cell.length_b   1.000
_cell.length_c   1.000
_cell.angle_alpha   90.00
_cell.angle_beta   90.00
_cell.angle_gamma   90.00
#
_symmetry.space_group_name_H-M   'P 1'
#
loop_
_entity.id
_entity.type
_entity.pdbx_description
1 polymer ?
#
loop_
_entity_poly.entity_id
_entity_poly.type
_entity_poly.pdbx_seq_one_letter_code
_entity_poly.pdbx_strand_id
1 'polypeptide(L)'
;MIRTPSGLSGDMLLAGLAVMAGEAADIGSVLAATGLPLPPDAVEIRPHALQGISGWQARVRLPHEHAHRRLGDILALIEASHLSAPAKTVAARAFTLLAEAEGAVHGRPPGEIAFHEVGALDSILDTCVAAELLARIAPDRLVCSPLPLCDGTVRCAHGPLPTPAPAVQELLRGVPVRGLASTGETVTPTAIAFLRAAGFAFGYWPEMVIRQTARIYGGRVLPEVPNGALFALGDAGLAPVEQRPKGLTEPGSEST
;
A
#
# COMPACT_ATOMS: atom_id res chain seq x y z
N MET A 1 0.32 8.95 7.01
CA MET A 1 -0.58 8.00 7.69
C MET A 1 -1.37 7.20 6.66
N ILE A 2 -1.53 5.89 6.89
CA ILE A 2 -2.41 5.03 6.08
C ILE A 2 -3.43 4.35 7.01
N ARG A 3 -4.71 4.45 6.70
CA ARG A 3 -5.78 3.67 7.34
C ARG A 3 -6.30 2.62 6.37
N THR A 4 -6.43 1.39 6.85
CA THR A 4 -6.79 0.22 6.04
C THR A 4 -8.09 -0.40 6.56
N PRO A 5 -9.27 0.26 6.41
CA PRO A 5 -10.54 -0.22 6.96
C PRO A 5 -11.02 -1.55 6.35
N SER A 6 -10.73 -1.80 5.07
CA SER A 6 -11.02 -3.08 4.40
C SER A 6 -9.79 -3.82 3.90
N GLY A 7 -8.60 -3.21 3.95
CA GLY A 7 -7.41 -3.83 3.40
C GLY A 7 -6.41 -2.86 2.79
N LEU A 8 -5.33 -3.45 2.25
CA LEU A 8 -4.32 -2.78 1.44
C LEU A 8 -3.63 -3.81 0.54
N SER A 9 -3.62 -3.55 -0.76
CA SER A 9 -2.85 -4.28 -1.76
C SER A 9 -1.70 -3.43 -2.33
N GLY A 10 -0.81 -4.04 -3.12
CA GLY A 10 0.35 -3.37 -3.70
C GLY A 10 -0.05 -2.20 -4.62
N ASP A 11 -0.99 -2.44 -5.53
CA ASP A 11 -1.58 -1.44 -6.41
C ASP A 11 -2.25 -0.28 -5.65
N MET A 12 -2.93 -0.56 -4.54
CA MET A 12 -3.51 0.46 -3.67
C MET A 12 -2.43 1.30 -2.99
N LEU A 13 -1.32 0.67 -2.57
CA LEU A 13 -0.19 1.37 -1.97
C LEU A 13 0.48 2.29 -2.99
N LEU A 14 0.76 1.79 -4.20
CA LEU A 14 1.32 2.57 -5.31
C LEU A 14 0.41 3.76 -5.64
N ALA A 15 -0.90 3.53 -5.85
CA ALA A 15 -1.85 4.59 -6.13
C ALA A 15 -1.93 5.64 -5.03
N GLY A 16 -1.94 5.21 -3.76
CA GLY A 16 -1.96 6.12 -2.62
C GLY A 16 -0.74 7.02 -2.57
N LEU A 17 0.45 6.46 -2.74
CA LEU A 17 1.68 7.22 -2.77
C LEU A 17 1.78 8.13 -4.00
N ALA A 18 1.27 7.70 -5.16
CA ALA A 18 1.23 8.53 -6.36
C ALA A 18 0.36 9.77 -6.17
N VAL A 19 -0.82 9.61 -5.55
CA VAL A 19 -1.69 10.75 -5.23
C VAL A 19 -1.03 11.65 -4.18
N MET A 20 -0.43 11.09 -3.12
CA MET A 20 0.26 11.88 -2.09
C MET A 20 1.48 12.65 -2.63
N ALA A 21 2.18 12.11 -3.62
CA ALA A 21 3.29 12.78 -4.28
C ALA A 21 2.85 13.86 -5.30
N GLY A 22 1.55 13.92 -5.64
CA GLY A 22 1.06 14.80 -6.71
C GLY A 22 1.33 14.27 -8.12
N GLU A 23 1.70 13.00 -8.25
CA GLU A 23 2.20 12.36 -9.49
C GLU A 23 1.12 11.48 -10.16
N ALA A 24 -0.12 11.47 -9.66
CA ALA A 24 -1.18 10.60 -10.20
C ALA A 24 -1.45 10.82 -11.71
N ALA A 25 -1.38 12.09 -12.16
CA ALA A 25 -1.62 12.44 -13.56
C ALA A 25 -0.46 12.08 -14.50
N ASP A 26 0.77 11.95 -13.98
CA ASP A 26 2.00 11.73 -14.76
C ASP A 26 2.80 10.51 -14.24
N ILE A 27 2.10 9.50 -13.74
CA ILE A 27 2.72 8.29 -13.19
C ILE A 27 3.61 7.56 -14.22
N GLY A 28 3.31 7.71 -15.52
CA GLY A 28 4.11 7.16 -16.62
C GLY A 28 5.51 7.76 -16.68
N SER A 29 5.67 9.06 -16.41
CA SER A 29 6.99 9.70 -16.35
C SER A 29 7.79 9.25 -15.13
N VAL A 30 7.14 9.06 -13.98
CA VAL A 30 7.78 8.46 -12.79
C VAL A 30 8.26 7.05 -13.12
N LEU A 31 7.41 6.22 -13.75
CA LEU A 31 7.76 4.86 -14.17
C LEU A 31 8.95 4.86 -15.14
N ALA A 32 8.91 5.68 -16.19
CA ALA A 32 10.00 5.78 -17.16
C ALA A 32 11.32 6.19 -16.49
N ALA A 33 11.28 7.11 -15.53
CA ALA A 33 12.46 7.55 -14.79
C ALA A 33 13.09 6.45 -13.93
N THR A 34 12.34 5.40 -13.55
CA THR A 34 12.91 4.28 -12.75
C THR A 34 13.91 3.43 -13.53
N GLY A 35 13.89 3.45 -14.86
CA GLY A 35 14.73 2.56 -15.69
C GLY A 35 14.40 1.07 -15.56
N LEU A 36 13.28 0.71 -14.93
CA LEU A 36 12.80 -0.66 -14.87
C LEU A 36 12.30 -1.13 -16.24
N PRO A 37 12.39 -2.43 -16.57
CA PRO A 37 11.92 -2.99 -17.83
C PRO A 37 10.39 -3.14 -17.86
N LEU A 38 9.68 -2.03 -17.66
CA LEU A 38 8.23 -1.94 -17.60
C LEU A 38 7.74 -1.00 -18.72
N PRO A 39 6.62 -1.32 -19.40
CA PRO A 39 6.08 -0.43 -20.41
C PRO A 39 5.61 0.89 -19.76
N PRO A 40 5.75 2.06 -20.43
CA PRO A 40 5.40 3.35 -19.84
C PRO A 40 3.92 3.48 -19.42
N ASP A 41 3.04 2.70 -20.03
CA ASP A 41 1.61 2.65 -19.75
C ASP A 41 1.20 1.47 -18.84
N ALA A 42 2.16 0.81 -18.18
CA ALA A 42 1.94 -0.31 -17.26
C ALA A 42 0.98 0.03 -16.12
N VAL A 43 0.83 1.31 -15.76
CA VAL A 43 -0.07 1.75 -14.72
C VAL A 43 -0.74 3.07 -15.07
N GLU A 44 -2.00 3.21 -14.67
CA GLU A 44 -2.76 4.45 -14.69
C GLU A 44 -3.38 4.68 -13.32
N ILE A 45 -3.22 5.88 -12.77
CA ILE A 45 -3.91 6.29 -11.53
C ILE A 45 -5.10 7.15 -11.93
N ARG A 46 -6.30 6.61 -11.75
CA ARG A 46 -7.54 7.23 -12.24
C ARG A 46 -8.52 7.56 -11.13
N PRO A 47 -9.35 8.60 -11.28
CA PRO A 47 -10.50 8.81 -10.42
C PRO A 47 -11.42 7.58 -10.40
N HIS A 48 -11.94 7.24 -9.24
CA HIS A 48 -12.88 6.15 -9.04
C HIS A 48 -13.91 6.52 -7.98
N ALA A 49 -15.08 5.88 -8.04
CA ALA A 49 -16.10 6.04 -7.04
C ALA A 49 -16.73 4.70 -6.71
N LEU A 50 -16.90 4.44 -5.42
CA LEU A 50 -17.59 3.27 -4.91
C LEU A 50 -18.72 3.74 -3.99
N GLN A 51 -19.95 3.30 -4.26
CA GLN A 51 -21.14 3.68 -3.48
C GLN A 51 -21.28 5.20 -3.27
N GLY A 52 -21.06 5.98 -4.34
CA GLY A 52 -21.19 7.45 -4.31
C GLY A 52 -19.99 8.21 -3.75
N ILE A 53 -18.90 7.52 -3.42
CA ILE A 53 -17.70 8.11 -2.83
C ILE A 53 -16.51 7.86 -3.78
N SER A 54 -16.02 8.79 -4.60
CA SER A 54 -15.03 9.80 -4.19
C SER A 54 -13.66 9.20 -3.84
N GLY A 55 -12.85 8.76 -4.81
CA GLY A 55 -11.48 8.28 -4.58
C GLY A 55 -10.67 8.03 -5.85
N TRP A 56 -9.64 7.19 -5.74
CA TRP A 56 -8.71 6.83 -6.81
C TRP A 56 -8.51 5.32 -6.88
N GLN A 57 -8.06 4.82 -8.01
CA GLN A 57 -7.70 3.41 -8.21
C GLN A 57 -6.51 3.32 -9.18
N ALA A 58 -5.59 2.38 -8.92
CA ALA A 58 -4.59 1.97 -9.91
C ALA A 58 -5.21 0.98 -10.90
N ARG A 59 -4.97 1.19 -12.19
CA ARG A 59 -5.22 0.21 -13.24
C ARG A 59 -3.88 -0.27 -13.78
N VAL A 60 -3.46 -1.46 -13.37
CA VAL A 60 -2.26 -2.11 -13.87
C VAL A 60 -2.58 -2.79 -15.21
N ARG A 61 -1.70 -2.60 -16.20
CA ARG A 61 -1.78 -3.12 -17.56
C ARG A 61 -0.47 -3.83 -17.89
N LEU A 62 -0.25 -4.96 -17.23
CA LEU A 62 0.88 -5.84 -17.49
C LEU A 62 0.35 -7.19 -17.96
N PRO A 63 1.05 -7.86 -18.90
CA PRO A 63 0.71 -9.23 -19.25
C PRO A 63 0.84 -10.10 -18.00
N HIS A 64 -0.12 -11.00 -17.78
CA HIS A 64 0.02 -12.03 -16.78
C HIS A 64 1.21 -12.92 -17.17
N GLU A 65 2.34 -12.69 -16.53
CA GLU A 65 3.57 -13.44 -16.72
C GLU A 65 3.74 -14.40 -15.55
N HIS A 66 3.77 -15.70 -15.84
CA HIS A 66 4.26 -16.71 -14.89
C HIS A 66 5.79 -16.77 -14.97
N ALA A 67 6.45 -15.65 -14.68
CA ALA A 67 7.90 -15.61 -14.59
C ALA A 67 8.34 -16.00 -13.18
N HIS A 68 8.97 -17.16 -13.10
CA HIS A 68 9.65 -17.62 -11.90
C HIS A 68 10.98 -16.87 -11.71
N ARG A 69 10.89 -15.61 -11.27
CA ARG A 69 12.08 -14.85 -10.86
C ARG A 69 12.52 -15.28 -9.48
N ARG A 70 13.83 -15.44 -9.29
CA ARG A 70 14.42 -15.63 -7.96
C ARG A 70 14.69 -14.29 -7.33
N LEU A 71 14.88 -14.27 -6.00
CA LEU A 71 15.27 -13.06 -5.28
C LEU A 71 16.49 -12.37 -5.92
N GLY A 72 17.51 -13.15 -6.29
CA GLY A 72 18.74 -12.61 -6.90
C GLY A 72 18.48 -11.84 -8.20
N ASP A 73 17.55 -12.32 -9.04
CA ASP A 73 17.21 -11.66 -10.30
C ASP A 73 16.54 -10.30 -10.03
N ILE A 74 15.63 -10.25 -9.05
CA ILE A 74 14.92 -9.02 -8.67
C ILE A 74 15.88 -8.01 -8.03
N LEU A 75 16.78 -8.45 -7.16
CA LEU A 75 17.80 -7.58 -6.56
C LEU A 75 18.74 -7.01 -7.63
N ALA A 76 19.14 -7.82 -8.62
CA ALA A 76 19.93 -7.34 -9.74
C ALA A 76 19.18 -6.30 -10.60
N LEU A 77 17.89 -6.50 -10.84
CA LEU A 77 17.03 -5.52 -11.52
C LEU A 77 16.93 -4.20 -10.74
N ILE A 78 16.72 -4.26 -9.42
CA ILE A 78 16.67 -3.08 -8.56
C ILE A 78 18.02 -2.35 -8.56
N GLU A 79 19.12 -3.08 -8.47
CA GLU A 79 20.46 -2.50 -8.47
C GLU A 79 20.79 -1.81 -9.80
N ALA A 80 20.43 -2.42 -10.93
CA ALA A 80 20.64 -1.85 -12.26
C ALA A 80 19.69 -0.70 -12.60
N SER A 81 18.59 -0.54 -11.86
CA SER A 81 17.61 0.53 -12.10
C SER A 81 18.14 1.92 -11.76
N HIS A 82 17.39 2.95 -12.17
CA HIS A 82 17.63 4.35 -11.83
C HIS A 82 16.83 4.82 -10.61
N LEU A 83 16.27 3.90 -9.83
CA LEU A 83 15.61 4.22 -8.56
C LEU A 83 16.57 5.00 -7.64
N SER A 84 16.02 5.92 -6.87
CA SER A 84 16.79 6.61 -5.82
C SER A 84 17.36 5.62 -4.79
N ALA A 85 18.50 5.95 -4.17
CA ALA A 85 19.11 5.11 -3.14
C ALA A 85 18.15 4.69 -1.99
N PRO A 86 17.32 5.58 -1.42
CA PRO A 86 16.30 5.17 -0.46
C PRO A 86 15.26 4.22 -1.06
N ALA A 87 14.83 4.44 -2.32
CA ALA A 87 13.89 3.55 -2.99
C ALA A 87 14.46 2.15 -3.23
N LYS A 88 15.71 2.04 -3.71
CA LYS A 88 16.42 0.74 -3.84
C LYS A 88 16.48 0.00 -2.52
N THR A 89 16.80 0.71 -1.44
CA THR A 89 16.90 0.14 -0.09
C THR A 89 15.56 -0.45 0.36
N VAL A 90 14.47 0.30 0.22
CA VAL A 90 13.12 -0.16 0.61
C VAL A 90 12.66 -1.32 -0.27
N ALA A 91 12.81 -1.21 -1.59
CA ALA A 91 12.38 -2.24 -2.52
C ALA A 91 13.14 -3.56 -2.32
N ALA A 92 14.48 -3.51 -2.23
CA ALA A 92 15.30 -4.69 -1.97
C ALA A 92 14.94 -5.37 -0.65
N ARG A 93 14.71 -4.58 0.40
CA ARG A 93 14.28 -5.09 1.71
C ARG A 93 12.89 -5.73 1.64
N ALA A 94 11.94 -5.15 0.90
CA ALA A 94 10.60 -5.73 0.74
C ALA A 94 10.66 -7.10 0.05
N PHE A 95 11.41 -7.23 -1.03
CA PHE A 95 11.59 -8.52 -1.70
C PHE A 95 12.36 -9.54 -0.86
N THR A 96 13.33 -9.09 -0.06
CA THR A 96 14.03 -9.97 0.89
C THR A 96 13.06 -10.53 1.94
N LEU A 97 12.20 -9.69 2.53
CA LEU A 97 11.18 -10.13 3.49
C LEU A 97 10.18 -11.11 2.84
N LEU A 98 9.79 -10.88 1.59
CA LEU A 98 8.96 -11.81 0.84
C LEU A 98 9.65 -13.16 0.65
N ALA A 99 10.92 -13.16 0.22
CA ALA A 99 11.69 -14.39 0.04
C ALA A 99 11.87 -15.17 1.35
N GLU A 100 12.06 -14.47 2.47
CA GLU A 100 12.13 -15.09 3.80
C GLU A 100 10.81 -15.73 4.21
N ALA A 101 9.69 -15.05 3.97
CA ALA A 101 8.36 -15.55 4.28
C ALA A 101 8.01 -16.80 3.42
N GLU A 102 8.24 -16.72 2.11
CA GLU A 102 8.05 -17.85 1.19
C GLU A 102 9.03 -19.00 1.51
N GLY A 103 10.27 -18.67 1.88
CA GLY A 103 11.29 -19.61 2.35
C GLY A 103 10.82 -20.41 3.56
N ALA A 104 10.24 -19.74 4.55
CA ALA A 104 9.67 -20.37 5.74
C ALA A 104 8.47 -21.28 5.38
N VAL A 105 7.59 -20.85 4.49
CA VAL A 105 6.41 -21.63 4.05
C VAL A 105 6.85 -22.89 3.28
N HIS A 106 7.88 -22.79 2.44
CA HIS A 106 8.33 -23.88 1.59
C HIS A 106 9.48 -24.72 2.20
N GLY A 107 10.02 -24.33 3.36
CA GLY A 107 11.16 -25.00 3.99
C GLY A 107 12.46 -24.88 3.19
N ARG A 108 12.67 -23.75 2.49
CA ARG A 108 13.84 -23.50 1.62
C ARG A 108 14.54 -22.21 2.02
N PRO A 109 15.86 -22.09 1.79
CA PRO A 109 16.55 -20.83 2.04
C PRO A 109 16.04 -19.72 1.09
N PRO A 110 16.01 -18.44 1.52
CA PRO A 110 15.44 -17.35 0.73
C PRO A 110 16.05 -17.19 -0.66
N GLY A 111 17.35 -17.47 -0.81
CA GLY A 111 18.05 -17.39 -2.09
C GLY A 111 17.65 -18.45 -3.13
N GLU A 112 16.98 -19.53 -2.71
CA GLU A 112 16.49 -20.59 -3.59
C GLU A 112 15.01 -20.46 -3.95
N ILE A 113 14.31 -19.48 -3.37
CA ILE A 113 12.90 -19.23 -3.67
C ILE A 113 12.78 -18.62 -5.06
N ALA A 114 12.05 -19.34 -5.92
CA ALA A 114 11.45 -18.78 -7.11
C ALA A 114 10.05 -18.32 -6.73
N PHE A 115 9.79 -17.03 -6.89
CA PHE A 115 8.47 -16.51 -6.54
C PHE A 115 7.43 -17.01 -7.53
N HIS A 116 6.31 -17.51 -7.02
CA HIS A 116 5.21 -18.02 -7.83
C HIS A 116 4.19 -16.91 -8.16
N GLU A 117 4.01 -15.96 -7.25
CA GLU A 117 2.99 -14.89 -7.37
C GLU A 117 3.61 -13.50 -7.26
N VAL A 118 4.57 -13.30 -6.36
CA VAL A 118 5.20 -11.99 -6.11
C VAL A 118 6.45 -11.72 -6.97
N GLY A 119 6.84 -12.64 -7.86
CA GLY A 119 7.93 -12.46 -8.83
C GLY A 119 7.50 -11.86 -10.17
N ALA A 120 6.20 -11.67 -10.33
CA ALA A 120 5.60 -11.06 -11.50
C ALA A 120 5.96 -9.57 -11.61
N LEU A 121 5.90 -9.05 -12.84
CA LEU A 121 6.15 -7.64 -13.12
C LEU A 121 5.25 -6.72 -12.30
N ASP A 122 4.01 -7.13 -11.99
CA ASP A 122 3.06 -6.38 -11.17
C ASP A 122 3.62 -6.09 -9.77
N SER A 123 4.22 -7.09 -9.11
CA SER A 123 4.81 -6.89 -7.78
C SER A 123 6.08 -6.03 -7.81
N ILE A 124 6.86 -6.12 -8.90
CA ILE A 124 8.04 -5.25 -9.13
C ILE A 124 7.58 -3.81 -9.36
N LEU A 125 6.59 -3.60 -10.22
CA LEU A 125 5.96 -2.30 -10.45
C LEU A 125 5.45 -1.71 -9.13
N ASP A 126 4.57 -2.44 -8.43
CA ASP A 126 3.96 -2.00 -7.18
C ASP A 126 5.02 -1.61 -6.15
N THR A 127 6.00 -2.47 -5.91
CA THR A 127 7.02 -2.28 -4.85
C THR A 127 8.00 -1.17 -5.22
N CYS A 128 8.57 -1.20 -6.42
CA CYS A 128 9.64 -0.29 -6.80
C CYS A 128 9.13 1.13 -7.05
N VAL A 129 7.98 1.26 -7.73
CA VAL A 129 7.40 2.59 -7.98
C VAL A 129 6.84 3.18 -6.69
N ALA A 130 6.22 2.39 -5.82
CA ALA A 130 5.84 2.85 -4.49
C ALA A 130 7.06 3.32 -3.67
N ALA A 131 8.20 2.62 -3.75
CA ALA A 131 9.41 3.00 -3.04
C ALA A 131 9.99 4.33 -3.55
N GLU A 132 9.97 4.56 -4.87
CA GLU A 132 10.39 5.81 -5.49
C GLU A 132 9.46 6.97 -5.12
N LEU A 133 8.14 6.77 -5.17
CA LEU A 133 7.16 7.76 -4.74
C LEU A 133 7.30 8.10 -3.25
N LEU A 134 7.55 7.09 -2.41
CA LEU A 134 7.80 7.29 -0.98
C LEU A 134 9.08 8.11 -0.75
N ALA A 135 10.15 7.82 -1.51
CA ALA A 135 11.39 8.58 -1.45
C ALA A 135 11.20 10.06 -1.86
N ARG A 136 10.32 10.34 -2.83
CA ARG A 136 9.96 11.71 -3.24
C ARG A 136 9.16 12.46 -2.18
N ILE A 137 8.22 11.78 -1.51
CA ILE A 137 7.44 12.37 -0.40
C ILE A 137 8.36 12.63 0.80
N ALA A 138 9.35 11.77 1.02
CA ALA A 138 10.35 11.86 2.11
C ALA A 138 9.74 12.17 3.50
N PRO A 139 8.75 11.41 3.99
CA PRO A 139 8.09 11.72 5.26
C PRO A 139 8.99 11.37 6.46
N ASP A 140 8.99 12.23 7.47
CA ASP A 140 9.71 11.98 8.74
C ASP A 140 9.15 10.79 9.52
N ARG A 141 7.84 10.53 9.37
CA ARG A 141 7.14 9.48 10.11
C ARG A 141 6.13 8.74 9.24
N LEU A 142 6.21 7.41 9.31
CA LEU A 142 5.30 6.49 8.63
C LEU A 142 4.45 5.75 9.66
N VAL A 143 3.13 5.84 9.51
CA VAL A 143 2.17 5.20 10.42
C VAL A 143 1.08 4.52 9.60
N CYS A 144 0.74 3.29 9.96
CA CYS A 144 -0.36 2.50 9.39
C CYS A 144 -1.28 2.04 10.52
N SER A 145 -2.59 1.92 10.27
CA SER A 145 -3.50 1.27 11.23
C SER A 145 -3.20 -0.23 11.41
N PRO A 146 -3.63 -0.86 12.52
CA PRO A 146 -3.65 -2.32 12.62
C PRO A 146 -4.31 -2.94 11.39
N LEU A 147 -3.75 -4.02 10.86
CA LEU A 147 -4.18 -4.59 9.58
C LEU A 147 -5.48 -5.39 9.74
N PRO A 148 -6.48 -5.23 8.85
CA PRO A 148 -7.68 -6.06 8.88
C PRO A 148 -7.36 -7.46 8.38
N LEU A 149 -7.89 -8.48 9.05
CA LEU A 149 -7.89 -9.86 8.59
C LEU A 149 -9.33 -10.36 8.49
N CYS A 150 -9.61 -11.10 7.42
CA CYS A 150 -10.87 -11.79 7.19
C CYS A 150 -10.65 -13.30 7.16
N ASP A 151 -11.72 -14.05 7.45
CA ASP A 151 -11.77 -15.50 7.28
C ASP A 151 -11.99 -15.87 5.80
N GLY A 152 -12.02 -17.17 5.52
CA GLY A 152 -12.37 -17.72 4.20
C GLY A 152 -11.17 -18.26 3.43
N THR A 153 -11.23 -18.12 2.11
CA THR A 153 -10.32 -18.80 1.19
C THR A 153 -9.89 -17.89 0.05
N VAL A 154 -8.62 -17.96 -0.32
CA VAL A 154 -8.04 -17.32 -1.51
C VAL A 154 -7.63 -18.39 -2.51
N ARG A 155 -7.74 -18.06 -3.81
CA ARG A 155 -7.25 -18.93 -4.88
C ARG A 155 -5.93 -18.39 -5.37
N CYS A 156 -4.92 -19.24 -5.37
CA CYS A 156 -3.54 -18.89 -5.69
C CYS A 156 -2.94 -20.03 -6.56
N ALA A 157 -1.70 -19.88 -7.01
CA ALA A 157 -0.97 -20.91 -7.76
C ALA A 157 -0.87 -22.25 -7.01
N HIS A 158 -0.95 -22.23 -5.68
CA HIS A 158 -0.97 -23.41 -4.81
C HIS A 158 -2.38 -23.98 -4.56
N GLY A 159 -3.39 -23.49 -5.29
CA GLY A 159 -4.78 -23.87 -5.12
C GLY A 159 -5.51 -23.01 -4.07
N PRO A 160 -6.62 -23.50 -3.50
CA PRO A 160 -7.34 -22.79 -2.45
C PRO A 160 -6.56 -22.83 -1.12
N LEU A 161 -6.28 -21.67 -0.54
CA LEU A 161 -5.63 -21.52 0.76
C LEU A 161 -6.52 -20.75 1.74
N PRO A 162 -6.45 -21.02 3.05
CA PRO A 162 -7.14 -20.21 4.05
C PRO A 162 -6.60 -18.78 4.05
N THR A 163 -7.42 -17.82 4.47
CA THR A 163 -6.96 -16.44 4.68
C THR A 163 -6.58 -16.22 6.15
N PRO A 164 -5.46 -15.51 6.42
CA PRO A 164 -4.49 -14.97 5.45
C PRO A 164 -3.65 -16.07 4.79
N ALA A 165 -3.16 -15.85 3.57
CA ALA A 165 -2.28 -16.80 2.89
C ALA A 165 -0.98 -17.04 3.71
N PRO A 166 -0.33 -18.22 3.62
CA PRO A 166 0.80 -18.58 4.48
C PRO A 166 1.94 -17.56 4.52
N ALA A 167 2.37 -17.01 3.37
CA ALA A 167 3.42 -15.99 3.35
C ALA A 167 3.00 -14.69 4.08
N VAL A 168 1.72 -14.32 4.01
CA VAL A 168 1.17 -13.19 4.78
C VAL A 168 1.21 -13.50 6.28
N GLN A 169 0.91 -14.74 6.70
CA GLN A 169 0.98 -15.14 8.11
C GLN A 169 2.40 -14.97 8.67
N GLU A 170 3.42 -15.37 7.90
CA GLU A 170 4.83 -15.15 8.28
C GLU A 170 5.18 -13.66 8.38
N LEU A 171 4.72 -12.85 7.42
CA LEU A 171 4.96 -11.41 7.42
C LEU A 171 4.23 -10.66 8.55
N LEU A 172 3.12 -11.20 9.05
CA LEU A 172 2.30 -10.63 10.13
C LEU A 172 2.92 -10.79 11.53
N ARG A 173 3.98 -11.58 11.70
CA ARG A 173 4.62 -11.76 13.01
C ARG A 173 5.06 -10.40 13.59
N GLY A 174 4.50 -10.03 14.74
CA GLY A 174 4.76 -8.75 15.42
C GLY A 174 3.96 -7.55 14.86
N VAL A 175 3.08 -7.75 13.88
CA VAL A 175 2.23 -6.71 13.32
C VAL A 175 0.85 -6.74 14.00
N PRO A 176 0.35 -5.60 14.54
CA PRO A 176 -1.00 -5.52 15.09
C PRO A 176 -2.07 -5.78 14.02
N VAL A 177 -3.02 -6.65 14.35
CA VAL A 177 -4.12 -7.04 13.47
C VAL A 177 -5.47 -6.80 14.14
N ARG A 178 -6.52 -6.75 13.33
CA ARG A 178 -7.91 -6.72 13.79
C ARG A 178 -8.77 -7.62 12.90
N GLY A 179 -9.74 -8.31 13.50
CA GLY A 179 -10.73 -9.07 12.75
C GLY A 179 -11.67 -8.16 11.98
N LEU A 180 -12.10 -8.62 10.81
CA LEU A 180 -13.10 -7.97 9.97
C LEU A 180 -14.15 -9.02 9.59
N ALA A 181 -15.43 -8.70 9.80
CA ALA A 181 -16.55 -9.60 9.53
C ALA A 181 -16.86 -9.68 8.03
N SER A 182 -15.93 -10.21 7.25
CA SER A 182 -16.05 -10.45 5.81
C SER A 182 -15.16 -11.64 5.42
N THR A 183 -15.04 -11.92 4.13
CA THR A 183 -14.21 -13.04 3.65
C THR A 183 -13.26 -12.66 2.53
N GLY A 184 -12.10 -13.31 2.51
CA GLY A 184 -11.09 -13.19 1.45
C GLY A 184 -9.86 -12.37 1.83
N GLU A 185 -9.02 -12.10 0.83
CA GLU A 185 -7.77 -11.37 1.02
C GLU A 185 -8.02 -9.89 1.30
N THR A 186 -7.60 -9.43 2.47
CA THR A 186 -7.62 -8.02 2.86
C THR A 186 -6.24 -7.38 2.71
N VAL A 187 -5.16 -8.12 2.91
CA VAL A 187 -3.80 -7.60 2.79
C VAL A 187 -2.97 -8.54 1.95
N THR A 188 -2.37 -8.01 0.89
CA THR A 188 -1.51 -8.80 0.01
C THR A 188 -0.09 -8.95 0.59
N PRO A 189 0.64 -10.02 0.23
CA PRO A 189 2.05 -10.16 0.63
C PRO A 189 2.88 -8.93 0.29
N THR A 190 2.71 -8.38 -0.92
CA THR A 190 3.41 -7.17 -1.41
C THR A 190 3.18 -5.98 -0.49
N ALA A 191 1.93 -5.71 -0.10
CA ALA A 191 1.60 -4.55 0.73
C ALA A 191 2.23 -4.66 2.13
N ILE A 192 2.11 -5.80 2.81
CA ILE A 192 2.67 -5.95 4.16
C ILE A 192 4.21 -5.98 4.13
N ALA A 193 4.82 -6.63 3.13
CA ALA A 193 6.27 -6.62 2.98
C ALA A 193 6.79 -5.20 2.77
N PHE A 194 6.13 -4.39 1.94
CA PHE A 194 6.48 -3.00 1.76
C PHE A 194 6.35 -2.19 3.06
N LEU A 195 5.22 -2.27 3.76
CA LEU A 195 5.00 -1.52 5.00
C LEU A 195 6.11 -1.82 6.03
N ARG A 196 6.50 -3.09 6.17
CA ARG A 196 7.60 -3.49 7.06
C ARG A 196 8.96 -3.00 6.57
N ALA A 197 9.23 -3.12 5.27
CA ALA A 197 10.49 -2.68 4.68
C ALA A 197 10.70 -1.17 4.79
N ALA A 198 9.64 -0.38 4.55
CA ALA A 198 9.63 1.07 4.69
C ALA A 198 9.63 1.55 6.15
N GLY A 199 9.45 0.66 7.13
CA GLY A 199 9.52 1.00 8.54
C GLY A 199 8.26 1.69 9.08
N PHE A 200 7.08 1.35 8.57
CA PHE A 200 5.82 1.84 9.12
C PHE A 200 5.65 1.37 10.57
N ALA A 201 5.36 2.31 11.47
CA ALA A 201 4.81 1.99 12.79
C ALA A 201 3.32 1.66 12.66
N PHE A 202 2.84 0.71 13.45
CA PHE A 202 1.43 0.32 13.45
C PHE A 202 0.70 0.88 14.67
N GLY A 203 -0.41 1.59 14.47
CA GLY A 203 -1.15 2.18 15.58
C GLY A 203 -2.29 3.12 15.19
N TYR A 204 -2.68 3.97 16.13
CA TYR A 204 -3.71 4.99 15.93
C TYR A 204 -3.19 6.17 15.11
N TRP A 205 -4.07 7.13 14.84
CA TRP A 205 -3.68 8.40 14.23
C TRP A 205 -2.60 9.09 15.08
N PRO A 206 -1.50 9.56 14.48
CA PRO A 206 -0.61 10.47 15.16
C PRO A 206 -1.29 11.84 15.33
N GLU A 207 -0.85 12.63 16.31
CA GLU A 207 -1.19 14.05 16.36
C GLU A 207 -0.58 14.75 15.13
N MET A 208 -1.44 15.27 14.26
CA MET A 208 -1.01 15.92 13.02
C MET A 208 -2.06 16.92 12.51
N VAL A 209 -1.61 17.91 11.76
CA VAL A 209 -2.44 18.78 10.93
C VAL A 209 -2.46 18.22 9.51
N ILE A 210 -3.59 17.66 9.11
CA ILE A 210 -3.76 17.06 7.78
C ILE A 210 -3.72 18.14 6.70
N ARG A 211 -2.84 17.97 5.71
CA ARG A 211 -2.72 18.84 4.53
C ARG A 211 -3.35 18.22 3.29
N GLN A 212 -3.27 16.91 3.18
CA GLN A 212 -3.76 16.18 2.03
C GLN A 212 -4.31 14.83 2.47
N THR A 213 -5.38 14.40 1.79
CA THR A 213 -5.93 13.06 1.94
C THR A 213 -6.26 12.45 0.59
N ALA A 214 -6.17 11.14 0.48
CA ALA A 214 -6.72 10.40 -0.66
C ALA A 214 -7.36 9.12 -0.19
N ARG A 215 -8.51 8.79 -0.81
CA ARG A 215 -9.11 7.48 -0.67
C ARG A 215 -8.76 6.63 -1.88
N ILE A 216 -8.23 5.45 -1.63
CA ILE A 216 -7.77 4.53 -2.66
C ILE A 216 -8.59 3.26 -2.60
N TYR A 217 -9.12 2.84 -3.73
CA TYR A 217 -9.89 1.60 -3.87
C TYR A 217 -9.07 0.55 -4.60
N GLY A 218 -9.13 -0.69 -4.14
CA GLY A 218 -8.56 -1.84 -4.86
C GLY A 218 -9.50 -2.37 -5.93
N GLY A 219 -9.08 -3.42 -6.64
CA GLY A 219 -9.93 -4.09 -7.63
C GLY A 219 -11.09 -4.91 -7.04
N ARG A 220 -11.00 -5.29 -5.76
CA ARG A 220 -12.02 -6.09 -5.06
C ARG A 220 -12.84 -5.22 -4.11
N VAL A 221 -14.15 -5.42 -4.13
CA VAL A 221 -15.09 -4.85 -3.15
C VAL A 221 -15.43 -5.93 -2.13
N LEU A 222 -15.17 -5.65 -0.85
CA LEU A 222 -15.57 -6.54 0.24
C LEU A 222 -16.98 -6.18 0.72
N PRO A 223 -17.90 -7.15 0.81
CA PRO A 223 -19.25 -6.89 1.28
C PRO A 223 -19.24 -6.52 2.77
N GLU A 224 -20.20 -5.67 3.15
CA GLU A 224 -20.54 -5.34 4.55
C GLU A 224 -19.45 -4.62 5.35
N VAL A 225 -18.39 -4.13 4.68
CA VAL A 225 -17.27 -3.44 5.33
C VAL A 225 -16.89 -2.14 4.60
N PRO A 226 -16.28 -1.15 5.28
CA PRO A 226 -15.90 0.10 4.63
C PRO A 226 -14.75 -0.12 3.66
N ASN A 227 -15.01 0.02 2.37
CA ASN A 227 -14.03 -0.23 1.31
C ASN A 227 -13.05 0.94 1.12
N GLY A 228 -11.83 0.57 0.70
CA GLY A 228 -10.75 1.47 0.33
C GLY A 228 -9.86 1.87 1.50
N ALA A 229 -8.60 2.20 1.19
CA ALA A 229 -7.64 2.74 2.16
C ALA A 229 -7.68 4.28 2.15
N LEU A 230 -7.44 4.90 3.30
CA LEU A 230 -7.29 6.35 3.43
C LEU A 230 -5.82 6.68 3.68
N PHE A 231 -5.25 7.46 2.77
CA PHE A 231 -3.94 8.07 2.88
C PHE A 231 -4.11 9.49 3.40
N ALA A 232 -3.25 9.90 4.32
CA ALA A 232 -3.19 11.26 4.82
C ALA A 232 -1.73 11.70 5.02
N LEU A 233 -1.43 12.89 4.54
CA LEU A 233 -0.13 13.57 4.67
C LEU A 233 -0.35 14.92 5.36
N GLY A 234 0.59 15.32 6.21
CA GLY A 234 0.49 16.57 6.95
C GLY A 234 1.60 16.74 7.98
N ASP A 235 1.53 17.85 8.70
CA ASP A 235 2.56 18.29 9.65
C ASP A 235 2.32 17.68 11.03
N ALA A 236 3.38 17.37 11.77
CA ALA A 236 3.27 16.85 13.12
C ALA A 236 2.73 17.89 14.11
N GLY A 237 1.97 17.44 15.10
CA GLY A 237 1.43 18.27 16.18
C GLY A 237 -0.01 18.71 15.98
N LEU A 238 -0.51 19.48 16.95
CA LEU A 238 -1.87 20.03 16.94
C LEU A 238 -1.84 21.42 16.28
N ALA A 239 -2.83 21.72 15.45
CA ALA A 239 -3.03 23.08 14.98
C ALA A 239 -3.26 24.01 16.20
N PRO A 240 -2.75 25.25 16.18
CA PRO A 240 -3.22 26.26 17.12
C PRO A 240 -4.74 26.34 17.00
N VAL A 241 -5.44 26.24 18.14
CA VAL A 241 -6.89 26.48 18.16
C VAL A 241 -7.11 27.90 17.67
N GLU A 242 -7.64 28.07 16.45
CA GLU A 242 -8.16 29.37 16.04
C GLU A 242 -9.26 29.74 17.03
N GLN A 243 -9.00 30.80 17.81
CA GLN A 243 -10.01 31.35 18.70
C GLN A 243 -11.21 31.70 17.81
N ARG A 244 -12.35 31.05 18.05
CA ARG A 244 -13.61 31.38 17.37
C ARG A 244 -13.78 32.91 17.38
N PRO A 245 -14.21 33.55 16.29
CA PRO A 245 -14.57 34.95 16.32
C PRO A 245 -15.57 35.16 17.46
N LYS A 246 -15.24 36.02 18.44
CA LYS A 246 -16.20 36.50 19.44
C LYS A 246 -17.24 37.34 18.69
N GLY A 247 -18.35 36.75 18.28
CA GLY A 247 -19.39 37.49 17.56
C GLY A 247 -20.43 36.62 16.86
N LEU A 248 -21.19 35.85 17.63
CA LEU A 248 -22.59 35.61 17.29
C LEU A 248 -23.40 35.94 18.54
N THR A 249 -24.01 37.11 18.53
CA THR A 249 -25.07 37.52 19.46
C THR A 249 -26.17 36.47 19.43
N GLU A 250 -26.61 36.03 20.61
CA GLU A 250 -27.77 35.16 20.75
C GLU A 250 -29.00 35.81 20.10
N PRO A 251 -29.86 35.05 19.39
CA PRO A 251 -31.13 35.58 18.93
C PRO A 251 -31.96 35.94 20.15
N GLY A 252 -32.43 37.19 20.20
CA GLY A 252 -33.24 37.72 21.27
C GLY A 252 -34.46 36.83 21.54
N SER A 253 -34.71 36.63 22.83
CA SER A 253 -35.99 36.16 23.35
C SER A 253 -37.08 37.18 22.99
N GLU A 254 -37.88 36.88 21.98
CA GLU A 254 -39.19 37.52 21.84
C GLU A 254 -40.25 36.63 22.49
N SER A 255 -40.68 37.10 23.65
CA SER A 255 -41.92 36.75 24.32
C SER A 255 -43.09 37.49 23.67
N THR A 256 -44.05 36.78 23.09
CA THR A 256 -45.50 36.95 23.32
C THR A 256 -46.30 35.83 22.68
#